data_AF-A0A496PKT3-F1
#
_entry.id   AF-A0A496PKT3-F1
#
_cell.length_a   1.000
_cell.length_b   1.000
_cell.length_c   1.000
_cell.angle_alpha   90.00
_cell.angle_beta   90.00
_cell.angle_gamma   90.00
#
_symmetry.space_group_name_H-M   'P 1'
#
loop_
_entity.id
_entity.type
_entity.pdbx_description
1 polymer ?
#
loop_
_entity_poly.entity_id
_entity_poly.type
_entity_poly.pdbx_seq_one_letter_code
_entity_poly.pdbx_strand_id
1 'polypeptide(L)'
;MPHLQGWHLVIIIVLALLLFAGPKLPKIARSLGQSMRIFKSEVRQMKDDDKPGTAATPPSPAAPSSPTAAPHDPAQPSQKAPVEGRIVDDGPQGPRA
;
A
#
# COMPACT_ATOMS: atom_id res chain seq x y z
N MET A 1 17.60 46.30 3.05
CA MET A 1 16.58 45.27 3.31
C MET A 1 17.29 43.93 3.28
N PRO A 2 17.37 43.14 4.36
CA PRO A 2 18.16 41.92 4.39
C PRO A 2 17.67 40.97 3.29
N HIS A 3 18.56 40.68 2.36
CA HIS A 3 18.31 39.80 1.24
C HIS A 3 18.29 38.39 1.83
N LEU A 4 17.10 37.88 2.13
CA LEU A 4 16.87 36.48 2.47
C LEU A 4 17.23 35.65 1.23
N GLN A 5 18.52 35.55 0.95
CA GLN A 5 19.12 34.72 -0.07
C GLN A 5 18.55 33.33 0.18
N GLY A 6 17.80 32.80 -0.79
CA GLY A 6 17.09 31.51 -0.69
C GLY A 6 17.95 30.35 -0.17
N TRP A 7 19.27 30.52 -0.16
CA TRP A 7 20.23 29.74 0.59
C TRP A 7 19.85 29.46 2.07
N HIS A 8 19.31 30.44 2.79
CA HIS A 8 18.87 30.25 4.18
C HIS A 8 17.69 29.27 4.25
N LEU A 9 16.77 29.34 3.29
CA LEU A 9 15.63 28.43 3.22
C LEU A 9 16.10 26.99 2.95
N VAL A 10 17.10 26.81 2.08
CA VAL A 10 17.71 25.50 1.84
C VAL A 10 18.29 24.92 3.13
N ILE A 11 19.03 25.71 3.90
CA ILE A 11 19.59 25.30 5.20
C ILE A 11 18.48 24.90 6.18
N ILE A 12 17.40 25.67 6.26
CA ILE A 12 16.26 25.36 7.13
C ILE A 12 15.60 24.04 6.71
N ILE A 13 15.41 23.83 5.41
CA ILE A 13 14.86 22.56 4.88
C ILE A 13 15.80 21.41 5.23
N VAL A 14 17.11 21.55 5.04
CA VAL A 14 18.09 20.49 5.37
C VAL A 14 18.01 20.14 6.86
N LEU A 15 17.94 21.11 7.76
CA LEU A 15 17.79 20.87 9.20
C LEU A 15 16.45 20.21 9.53
N ALA A 16 15.35 20.68 8.92
CA ALA A 16 14.03 20.10 9.10
C ALA A 16 14.00 18.64 8.61
N LEU A 17 14.63 18.34 7.48
CA LEU A 17 14.79 16.97 7.03
C LEU A 17 15.70 16.21 8.00
N LEU A 18 16.82 16.72 8.48
CA LEU A 18 17.65 15.95 9.43
C LEU A 18 16.88 15.55 10.72
N LEU A 19 15.98 16.42 11.20
CA LEU A 19 15.14 16.18 12.37
C LEU A 19 13.92 15.28 12.08
N PHE A 20 13.25 15.49 10.93
CA PHE A 20 11.98 14.84 10.59
C PHE A 20 12.10 13.73 9.55
N ALA A 21 13.24 13.59 8.85
CA ALA A 21 13.41 12.73 7.67
C ALA A 21 13.86 11.31 7.94
N GLY A 22 14.48 11.00 9.08
CA GLY A 22 15.09 9.67 9.31
C GLY A 22 14.16 8.50 8.92
N PRO A 23 13.06 8.26 9.64
CA PRO A 23 12.09 7.24 9.26
C PRO A 23 10.81 7.77 8.59
N LYS A 24 10.48 9.06 8.69
CA LYS A 24 9.14 9.58 8.31
C LYS A 24 9.06 10.18 6.89
N LEU A 25 10.15 10.72 6.33
CA LEU A 25 10.15 11.17 4.92
C LEU A 25 9.74 10.09 3.92
N PRO A 26 10.31 8.86 3.95
CA PRO A 26 9.96 7.84 2.95
C PRO A 26 8.48 7.43 3.05
N LYS A 27 7.88 7.53 4.24
CA LYS A 27 6.47 7.22 4.46
C LYS A 27 5.56 8.29 3.84
N ILE A 28 5.89 9.57 4.04
CA ILE A 28 5.13 10.69 3.47
C ILE A 28 5.27 10.71 1.93
N ALA A 29 6.49 10.54 1.42
CA ALA A 29 6.75 10.49 -0.02
C ALA A 29 6.02 9.32 -0.71
N ARG A 30 5.97 8.13 -0.09
CA ARG A 30 5.19 7.00 -0.61
C ARG A 30 3.69 7.28 -0.62
N SER A 31 3.14 7.84 0.46
CA SER A 31 1.71 8.19 0.54
C SER A 31 1.32 9.24 -0.50
N LEU A 32 2.09 10.32 -0.64
CA LEU A 32 1.85 11.35 -1.65
C LEU A 32 2.02 10.79 -3.07
N GLY A 33 3.03 9.95 -3.29
CA GLY A 33 3.29 9.32 -4.59
C GLY A 33 2.15 8.40 -5.05
N GLN A 34 1.55 7.64 -4.13
CA GLN A 34 0.37 6.82 -4.42
C GLN A 34 -0.84 7.68 -4.80
N SER A 35 -1.13 8.74 -4.05
CA SER A 35 -2.23 9.68 -4.38
C SER A 35 -1.99 10.40 -5.72
N MET A 36 -0.76 10.85 -5.98
CA MET A 36 -0.39 11.47 -7.27
C MET A 36 -0.52 10.50 -8.44
N ARG A 37 -0.22 9.20 -8.26
CA ARG A 37 -0.35 8.20 -9.32
C ARG A 37 -1.80 8.00 -9.72
N ILE A 38 -2.70 7.88 -8.75
CA ILE A 38 -4.15 7.71 -8.98
C ILE A 38 -4.69 8.94 -9.72
N PHE A 39 -4.38 10.13 -9.21
CA PHE A 39 -4.78 11.38 -9.86
C PHE A 39 -4.22 11.51 -11.28
N LYS A 40 -2.95 11.13 -11.50
CA LYS A 40 -2.33 11.15 -12.83
C LYS A 40 -3.01 10.18 -13.80
N SER A 41 -3.43 8.99 -13.35
CA SER A 41 -4.13 8.02 -14.20
C SER A 41 -5.54 8.49 -14.56
N GLU A 42 -6.29 9.05 -13.61
CA GLU A 42 -7.62 9.60 -13.87
C GLU A 42 -7.55 10.79 -14.85
N VAL A 43 -6.59 11.70 -14.63
CA VAL A 43 -6.35 12.84 -15.52
C VAL A 43 -5.84 12.41 -16.89
N ARG A 44 -5.06 11.32 -16.99
CA ARG A 44 -4.64 10.76 -18.28
C ARG A 44 -5.81 10.14 -19.01
N GLN A 45 -6.64 9.35 -18.33
CA GLN A 45 -7.82 8.74 -18.92
C GLN A 45 -8.78 9.80 -19.50
N MET A 46 -9.00 10.90 -18.79
CA MET A 46 -9.78 12.03 -19.32
C MET A 46 -9.16 12.69 -20.56
N LYS A 47 -7.84 12.68 -20.71
CA LYS A 47 -7.12 13.27 -21.85
C LYS A 47 -6.91 12.28 -23.00
N ASP A 48 -6.94 10.98 -22.71
CA ASP A 48 -6.79 9.91 -23.68
C ASP A 48 -8.18 9.48 -24.23
N ASP A 49 -9.30 9.69 -23.52
CA ASP A 49 -10.67 9.54 -24.06
C ASP A 49 -10.94 10.48 -25.26
N ASP A 50 -10.20 11.59 -25.37
CA ASP A 50 -10.22 12.48 -26.54
C ASP A 50 -9.37 11.97 -27.73
N LYS A 51 -8.65 10.84 -27.60
CA LYS A 51 -7.79 10.26 -28.67
C LYS A 51 -7.95 8.73 -28.79
N PRO A 52 -8.46 8.22 -29.92
CA PRO A 52 -8.65 6.79 -30.08
C PRO A 52 -7.29 6.10 -30.26
N GLY A 53 -6.92 5.26 -29.28
CA GLY A 53 -5.93 4.19 -29.45
C GLY A 53 -4.59 4.41 -28.76
N THR A 54 -4.44 3.87 -27.55
CA THR A 54 -3.31 3.02 -27.11
C THR A 54 -3.53 2.70 -25.63
N ALA A 55 -4.01 1.49 -25.35
CA ALA A 55 -4.08 0.96 -23.99
C ALA A 55 -2.64 0.71 -23.48
N ALA A 56 -2.13 1.61 -22.64
CA ALA A 56 -0.88 1.41 -21.92
C ALA A 56 -1.15 0.58 -20.65
N THR A 57 -0.74 -0.69 -20.67
CA THR A 57 -0.70 -1.58 -19.50
C THR A 57 0.01 -0.88 -18.34
N PRO A 58 -0.63 -0.70 -17.17
CA PRO A 58 0.03 -0.05 -16.04
C PRO A 58 1.19 -0.93 -15.54
N PRO A 59 2.38 -0.36 -15.24
CA PRO A 59 3.46 -1.12 -14.64
C PRO A 59 3.01 -1.56 -13.23
N SER A 60 2.89 -2.88 -13.06
CA SER A 60 2.71 -3.53 -11.76
C SER A 60 3.88 -3.14 -10.85
N PRO A 61 3.65 -2.42 -9.74
CA PRO A 61 4.73 -2.08 -8.82
C PRO A 61 5.20 -3.37 -8.13
N ALA A 62 6.41 -3.81 -8.47
CA ALA A 62 7.13 -4.76 -7.61
C ALA A 62 7.18 -4.16 -6.20
N ALA A 63 6.55 -4.85 -5.24
CA ALA A 63 6.61 -4.48 -3.84
C ALA A 63 8.09 -4.39 -3.41
N PRO A 64 8.53 -3.32 -2.72
CA PRO A 64 9.84 -3.33 -2.10
C PRO A 64 9.83 -4.41 -1.03
N SER A 65 10.49 -5.53 -1.31
CA SER A 65 10.82 -6.57 -0.36
C SER A 65 11.45 -5.91 0.87
N SER A 66 10.75 -5.97 2.00
CA SER A 66 11.32 -5.64 3.30
C SER A 66 12.57 -6.49 3.52
N PRO A 67 13.71 -5.95 3.98
CA PRO A 67 14.82 -6.79 4.38
C PRO A 67 14.35 -7.64 5.57
N THR A 68 14.32 -8.95 5.35
CA THR A 68 14.36 -9.98 6.38
C THR A 68 15.45 -9.62 7.38
N ALA A 69 15.03 -9.27 8.59
CA ALA A 69 15.83 -9.43 9.79
C ALA A 69 15.13 -10.52 10.62
N ALA A 70 15.33 -11.77 10.21
CA ALA A 70 15.08 -12.92 11.07
C ALA A 70 16.40 -13.25 11.77
N PRO A 71 16.42 -13.18 13.11
CA PRO A 71 16.92 -14.31 13.85
C PRO A 71 15.79 -15.18 14.40
N HIS A 72 15.98 -16.47 14.27
CA HIS A 72 15.08 -17.57 14.60
C HIS A 72 14.69 -17.61 16.09
N ASP A 73 13.44 -17.98 16.37
CA ASP A 73 13.08 -18.70 17.60
C ASP A 73 12.22 -19.93 17.21
N PRO A 74 12.62 -21.16 17.59
CA PRO A 74 11.95 -22.39 17.19
C PRO A 74 10.84 -22.75 18.19
N ALA A 75 9.62 -22.28 17.95
CA ALA A 75 8.43 -22.80 18.61
C ALA A 75 7.30 -23.02 17.59
N GLN A 76 7.52 -23.99 16.72
CA GLN A 76 6.48 -24.62 15.93
C GLN A 76 5.70 -25.60 16.83
N PRO A 77 4.36 -25.51 16.85
CA PRO A 77 3.53 -26.69 16.79
C PRO A 77 2.75 -26.70 15.47
N SER A 78 3.05 -27.73 14.68
CA SER A 78 2.33 -28.14 13.50
C SER A 78 0.85 -28.44 13.79
N GLN A 79 -0.01 -28.01 12.87
CA GLN A 79 -1.10 -28.77 12.22
C GLN A 79 -1.99 -29.72 13.06
N LYS A 80 -3.28 -29.37 13.13
CA LYS A 80 -4.52 -30.19 12.92
C LYS A 80 -5.70 -29.32 13.39
N ALA A 81 -6.83 -29.13 12.71
CA ALA A 81 -7.55 -29.99 11.78
C ALA A 81 -8.50 -29.14 10.90
N PRO A 82 -8.76 -29.57 9.65
CA PRO A 82 -10.03 -29.27 8.98
C PRO A 82 -11.10 -30.20 9.58
N VAL A 83 -12.12 -29.64 10.22
CA VAL A 83 -13.38 -30.33 10.58
C VAL A 83 -14.49 -29.39 10.12
N GLU A 84 -14.94 -29.53 8.88
CA GLU A 84 -16.07 -30.40 8.54
C GLU A 84 -17.32 -30.00 9.33
N GLY A 85 -17.88 -28.84 8.96
CA GLY A 85 -19.23 -28.43 9.33
C GLY A 85 -20.30 -29.22 8.59
N ARG A 86 -20.22 -30.56 8.69
CA ARG A 86 -21.24 -31.51 8.24
C ARG A 86 -21.99 -32.05 9.45
N ILE A 87 -22.86 -31.22 10.00
CA ILE A 87 -24.07 -31.65 10.70
C ILE A 87 -25.16 -31.60 9.61
N VAL A 88 -25.57 -32.65 8.90
CA VAL A 88 -26.24 -33.88 9.39
C VAL A 88 -27.00 -33.61 10.68
N ASP A 89 -28.17 -33.02 10.52
CA ASP A 89 -29.34 -33.40 11.31
C ASP A 89 -30.48 -33.65 10.32
N ASP A 90 -30.65 -34.93 9.99
CA ASP A 90 -31.78 -35.49 9.27
C ASP A 90 -32.83 -35.83 10.35
N GLY A 91 -33.89 -35.03 10.43
CA GLY A 91 -34.99 -35.24 11.36
C GLY A 91 -36.32 -35.31 10.58
N PRO A 92 -36.98 -36.48 10.48
CA PRO A 92 -38.28 -36.57 9.81
C PRO A 92 -39.38 -36.00 10.74
N GLN A 93 -39.79 -34.76 10.50
CA GLN A 93 -41.00 -34.19 11.11
C GLN A 93 -42.19 -34.50 10.20
N GLY A 94 -43.09 -35.36 10.70
CA GLY A 94 -44.12 -36.07 9.97
C GLY A 94 -45.27 -35.23 9.37
N PRO A 95 -46.20 -35.91 8.67
CA PRO A 95 -47.29 -35.27 7.92
C PRO A 95 -48.32 -34.63 8.86
N ARG A 96 -48.58 -33.33 8.65
CA ARG A 96 -49.74 -32.66 9.23
C ARG A 96 -50.98 -33.09 8.46
N ALA A 97 -51.85 -33.84 9.14
CA ALA A 97 -53.21 -34.15 8.73
C ALA A 97 -54.10 -32.91 8.68
#